data_AF-A0A821GIF3-F1
#
_entry.id   AF-A0A821GIF3-F1
#
_cell.length_a   1.000
_cell.length_b   1.000
_cell.length_c   1.000
_cell.angle_alpha   90.00
_cell.angle_beta   90.00
_cell.angle_gamma   90.00
#
_symmetry.space_group_name_H-M   'P 1'
#
loop_
_entity.id
_entity.type
_entity.pdbx_description
1 polymer ?
#
loop_
_entity_poly.entity_id
_entity_poly.type
_entity_poly.pdbx_seq_one_letter_code
_entity_poly.pdbx_strand_id
1 'polypeptide(L)'
;EGYDKAHEDLDLSRAQLEKSRDLMTSKSKVCDDAHATYSSQVSMYNDTQRLFYEEQLPSILSNLQQLDGKRSNELKNIYFNFIQSHAEVLPRIKRCLDEMAIQTEQLNPYSDAQIVIDEYKSGYDIPIDEKVVDLNTDDLPSTIYSGQDQPIYNELYRSNTLRSTNSDSSHPNGTATIYAPSSHMSKAQTLIRTSRINAKKASGAASTIRKIFGTSAQRKSSTSSNVSMVKINAPFSSLPPAQRLRKFQEQILNCKNELEKKQKAREGLAKMKLV
;
A
#
# COMPACT_ATOMS: atom_id res chain seq x y z
N GLU A 1 -13.78 -61.27 -46.31
CA GLU A 1 -13.35 -62.60 -45.83
C GLU A 1 -14.47 -63.52 -45.37
N GLY A 2 -15.32 -63.15 -44.41
CA GLY A 2 -16.36 -64.09 -43.90
C GLY A 2 -17.49 -64.40 -44.90
N TYR A 3 -17.90 -63.41 -45.69
CA TYR A 3 -18.89 -63.60 -46.77
C TYR A 3 -18.27 -64.24 -48.00
N ASP A 4 -17.09 -63.78 -48.44
CA ASP A 4 -16.41 -64.32 -49.61
C ASP A 4 -16.10 -65.82 -49.46
N LYS A 5 -15.61 -66.25 -48.28
CA LYS A 5 -15.40 -67.67 -47.95
C LYS A 5 -16.71 -68.47 -47.87
N ALA A 6 -17.80 -67.86 -47.38
CA ALA A 6 -19.12 -68.50 -47.31
C ALA A 6 -19.85 -68.56 -48.66
N HIS A 7 -19.46 -67.73 -49.61
CA HIS A 7 -19.99 -67.70 -50.97
C HIS A 7 -19.29 -68.71 -51.89
N GLU A 8 -18.03 -69.05 -51.59
CA GLU A 8 -17.25 -70.07 -52.29
C GLU A 8 -17.55 -71.51 -51.79
N ASP A 9 -18.20 -71.64 -50.64
CA ASP A 9 -18.57 -72.92 -50.03
C ASP A 9 -19.88 -73.47 -50.63
N LEU A 10 -19.77 -74.58 -51.38
CA LEU A 10 -20.90 -75.25 -52.05
C LEU A 10 -21.82 -76.01 -51.10
N ASP A 11 -21.37 -76.28 -49.86
CA ASP A 11 -22.11 -77.05 -48.86
C ASP A 11 -22.95 -76.16 -47.93
N LEU A 12 -22.85 -74.84 -48.05
CA LEU A 12 -23.58 -73.90 -47.21
C LEU A 12 -25.04 -73.75 -47.63
N SER A 13 -25.95 -73.72 -46.65
CA SER A 13 -27.35 -73.41 -46.91
C SER A 13 -27.51 -71.96 -47.38
N ARG A 14 -28.45 -71.71 -48.32
CA ARG A 14 -28.82 -70.35 -48.76
C ARG A 14 -29.11 -69.40 -47.60
N ALA A 15 -29.71 -69.90 -46.52
CA ALA A 15 -30.00 -69.11 -45.33
C ALA A 15 -28.72 -68.69 -44.58
N GLN A 16 -27.67 -69.52 -44.57
CA GLN A 16 -26.39 -69.21 -43.94
C GLN A 16 -25.57 -68.22 -44.80
N LEU A 17 -25.62 -68.35 -46.13
CA LEU A 17 -24.99 -67.41 -47.05
C LEU A 17 -25.61 -66.01 -46.94
N GLU A 18 -26.94 -65.92 -46.95
CA GLU A 18 -27.64 -64.63 -46.81
C GLU A 18 -27.36 -63.97 -45.45
N LYS A 19 -27.34 -64.76 -44.36
CA LYS A 19 -26.93 -64.27 -43.04
C LYS A 19 -25.50 -63.71 -43.03
N SER A 20 -24.58 -64.33 -43.77
CA SER A 20 -23.20 -63.84 -43.90
C SER A 20 -23.13 -62.54 -44.72
N ARG A 21 -24.00 -62.39 -45.74
CA ARG A 21 -24.17 -61.17 -46.54
C ARG A 21 -24.69 -60.01 -45.70
N ASP A 22 -25.73 -60.25 -44.91
CA ASP A 22 -26.32 -59.27 -44.00
C ASP A 22 -25.30 -58.82 -42.95
N LEU A 23 -24.51 -59.75 -42.41
CA LEU A 23 -23.45 -59.43 -41.47
C LEU A 23 -22.35 -58.56 -42.11
N MET A 24 -21.92 -58.88 -43.33
CA MET A 24 -20.93 -58.08 -44.06
C MET A 24 -21.44 -56.67 -44.35
N THR A 25 -22.65 -56.53 -44.89
CA THR A 25 -23.24 -55.22 -45.21
C THR A 25 -23.50 -54.40 -43.95
N SER A 26 -23.94 -55.03 -42.86
CA SER A 26 -24.09 -54.37 -41.56
C SER A 26 -22.76 -53.84 -41.04
N LYS A 27 -21.68 -54.64 -41.09
CA LYS A 27 -20.34 -54.18 -40.68
C LYS A 27 -19.80 -53.06 -41.56
N SER A 28 -20.05 -53.11 -42.87
CA SER A 28 -19.67 -52.02 -43.79
C SER A 28 -20.36 -50.72 -43.40
N LYS A 29 -21.69 -50.75 -43.18
CA LYS A 29 -22.44 -49.56 -42.74
C LYS A 29 -21.91 -48.99 -41.43
N VAL A 30 -21.62 -49.83 -40.43
CA VAL A 30 -21.04 -49.37 -39.16
C VAL A 30 -19.67 -48.71 -39.38
N CYS A 31 -18.85 -49.23 -40.29
CA CYS A 31 -17.58 -48.61 -40.65
C CYS A 31 -17.77 -47.25 -41.35
N ASP A 32 -18.71 -47.17 -42.29
CA ASP A 32 -19.04 -45.94 -43.02
C ASP A 32 -19.60 -44.87 -42.07
N ASP A 33 -20.49 -45.26 -41.15
CA ASP A 33 -21.05 -44.38 -40.10
C ASP A 33 -19.95 -43.88 -39.15
N ALA A 34 -19.01 -44.75 -38.76
CA ALA A 34 -17.87 -44.37 -37.93
C ALA A 34 -16.93 -43.41 -38.67
N HIS A 35 -16.68 -43.63 -39.97
CA HIS A 35 -15.88 -42.74 -40.81
C HIS A 35 -16.55 -41.37 -40.99
N ALA A 36 -17.85 -41.34 -41.24
CA ALA A 36 -18.63 -40.12 -41.33
C ALA A 36 -18.61 -39.33 -40.01
N THR A 37 -18.79 -40.02 -38.89
CA THR A 37 -18.72 -39.42 -37.55
C THR A 37 -17.34 -38.84 -37.28
N TYR A 38 -16.27 -39.58 -37.56
CA TYR A 38 -14.90 -39.11 -37.40
C TYR A 38 -14.63 -37.86 -38.26
N SER A 39 -15.01 -37.90 -39.54
CA SER A 39 -14.83 -36.77 -40.47
C SER A 39 -15.54 -35.51 -39.97
N SER A 40 -16.76 -35.66 -39.46
CA SER A 40 -17.52 -34.56 -38.84
C SER A 40 -16.81 -34.01 -37.60
N GLN A 41 -16.33 -34.87 -36.71
CA GLN A 41 -15.61 -34.45 -35.50
C GLN A 41 -14.30 -33.72 -35.83
N VAL A 42 -13.57 -34.15 -36.86
CA VAL A 42 -12.36 -33.46 -37.33
C VAL A 42 -12.69 -32.06 -37.85
N SER A 43 -13.77 -31.91 -38.63
CA SER A 43 -14.23 -30.59 -39.08
C SER A 43 -14.56 -29.69 -37.89
N MET A 44 -15.39 -30.17 -36.95
CA MET A 44 -15.76 -29.43 -35.75
C MET A 44 -14.55 -29.03 -34.90
N TYR A 45 -13.58 -29.93 -34.76
CA TYR A 45 -12.32 -29.65 -34.06
C TYR A 45 -11.56 -28.52 -34.74
N ASN A 46 -11.39 -28.59 -36.07
CA ASN A 46 -10.67 -27.57 -36.83
C ASN A 46 -11.35 -26.20 -36.76
N ASP A 47 -12.69 -26.16 -36.77
CA ASP A 47 -13.44 -24.91 -36.66
C ASP A 47 -13.34 -24.31 -35.25
N THR A 48 -13.41 -25.16 -34.22
CA THR A 48 -13.19 -24.73 -32.83
C THR A 48 -11.77 -24.26 -32.60
N GLN A 49 -10.79 -24.91 -33.20
CA GLN A 49 -9.38 -24.52 -33.13
C GLN A 49 -9.16 -23.15 -33.77
N ARG A 50 -9.72 -22.92 -34.97
CA ARG A 50 -9.68 -21.61 -35.63
C ARG A 50 -10.32 -20.54 -34.76
N LEU A 51 -11.53 -20.76 -34.26
CA LEU A 51 -12.21 -19.83 -33.35
C LEU A 51 -11.35 -19.47 -32.13
N PHE A 52 -10.72 -20.47 -31.51
CA PHE A 52 -9.88 -20.24 -30.33
C PHE A 52 -8.67 -19.35 -30.65
N TYR A 53 -7.92 -19.67 -31.70
CA TYR A 53 -6.66 -18.98 -31.99
C TYR A 53 -6.83 -17.67 -32.76
N GLU A 54 -7.86 -17.56 -33.60
CA GLU A 54 -8.11 -16.37 -34.42
C GLU A 54 -8.93 -15.31 -33.67
N GLU A 55 -9.82 -15.72 -32.77
CA GLU A 55 -10.74 -14.79 -32.10
C GLU A 55 -10.53 -14.74 -30.58
N GLN A 56 -10.66 -15.88 -29.89
CA GLN A 56 -10.72 -15.90 -28.42
C GLN A 56 -9.38 -15.54 -27.77
N LEU A 57 -8.28 -16.11 -28.26
CA LEU A 57 -6.95 -15.87 -27.70
C LEU A 57 -6.49 -14.42 -27.90
N PRO A 58 -6.58 -13.82 -29.10
CA PRO A 58 -6.27 -12.40 -29.28
C PRO A 58 -7.13 -11.49 -28.41
N SER A 59 -8.42 -11.79 -28.26
CA SER A 59 -9.33 -11.03 -27.38
C SER A 59 -8.87 -11.06 -25.92
N ILE A 60 -8.56 -12.24 -25.37
CA ILE A 60 -8.05 -12.37 -24.00
C ILE A 60 -6.73 -11.62 -23.82
N LEU A 61 -5.79 -11.75 -24.77
CA LEU A 61 -4.49 -11.08 -24.71
C LEU A 61 -4.63 -9.56 -24.79
N SER A 62 -5.53 -9.04 -25.63
CA SER A 62 -5.86 -7.62 -25.70
C SER A 62 -6.43 -7.11 -24.37
N ASN A 63 -7.33 -7.86 -23.76
CA ASN A 63 -7.90 -7.51 -22.45
C ASN A 63 -6.84 -7.48 -21.34
N LEU A 64 -5.93 -8.46 -21.32
CA LEU A 64 -4.80 -8.49 -20.39
C LEU A 64 -3.85 -7.31 -20.61
N GLN A 65 -3.55 -6.97 -21.86
CA GLN A 65 -2.72 -5.82 -22.22
C GLN A 65 -3.36 -4.50 -21.76
N GLN A 66 -4.67 -4.34 -21.96
CA GLN A 66 -5.38 -3.15 -21.49
C GLN A 66 -5.39 -3.03 -19.96
N LEU A 67 -5.56 -4.16 -19.24
CA LEU A 67 -5.48 -4.18 -17.79
C LEU A 67 -4.10 -3.78 -17.28
N ASP A 68 -3.03 -4.31 -17.89
CA ASP A 68 -1.67 -3.93 -17.50
C ASP A 68 -1.37 -2.46 -17.84
N GLY A 69 -1.87 -1.96 -18.98
CA GLY A 69 -1.82 -0.55 -19.33
C GLY A 69 -2.50 0.35 -18.29
N LYS A 70 -3.71 -0.02 -17.84
CA LYS A 70 -4.43 0.69 -16.77
C LYS A 70 -3.64 0.67 -15.46
N ARG A 71 -3.13 -0.49 -15.05
CA ARG A 71 -2.29 -0.64 -13.85
C ARG A 71 -1.06 0.27 -13.91
N SER A 72 -0.37 0.32 -15.05
CA SER A 72 0.81 1.16 -15.24
C SER A 72 0.48 2.65 -15.17
N ASN A 73 -0.66 3.07 -15.73
CA ASN A 73 -1.12 4.46 -15.65
C ASN A 73 -1.50 4.87 -14.22
N GLU A 74 -2.18 3.99 -13.47
CA GLU A 74 -2.48 4.29 -12.07
C GLU A 74 -1.23 4.42 -11.22
N LEU A 75 -0.23 3.55 -11.44
CA LEU A 75 1.05 3.67 -10.75
C LEU A 75 1.74 5.00 -11.07
N LYS A 76 1.70 5.44 -12.33
CA LYS A 76 2.20 6.76 -12.73
C LYS A 76 1.46 7.89 -12.00
N ASN A 77 0.14 7.83 -11.90
CA ASN A 77 -0.66 8.83 -11.19
C ASN A 77 -0.30 8.89 -9.70
N ILE A 78 -0.11 7.73 -9.06
CA ILE A 78 0.34 7.66 -7.65
C ILE A 78 1.68 8.35 -7.47
N TYR A 79 2.67 8.06 -8.32
CA TYR A 79 3.98 8.72 -8.24
C TYR A 79 3.90 10.22 -8.49
N PHE A 80 3.06 10.65 -9.44
CA PHE A 80 2.85 12.06 -9.71
C PHE A 80 2.27 12.79 -8.49
N ASN A 81 1.20 12.24 -7.90
CA ASN A 81 0.59 12.79 -6.69
C ASN A 81 1.57 12.82 -5.52
N PHE A 82 2.37 11.77 -5.34
CA PHE A 82 3.42 11.72 -4.32
C PHE A 82 4.43 12.87 -4.51
N ILE A 83 4.96 13.05 -5.72
CA ILE A 83 5.91 14.13 -6.02
C ILE A 83 5.26 15.49 -5.78
N GLN A 84 4.02 15.69 -6.22
CA GLN A 84 3.29 16.93 -6.06
C GLN A 84 3.09 17.27 -4.57
N SER A 85 2.55 16.35 -3.78
CA SER A 85 2.35 16.55 -2.34
C SER A 85 3.67 16.84 -1.59
N HIS A 86 4.77 16.20 -2.01
CA HIS A 86 6.10 16.50 -1.46
C HIS A 86 6.61 17.89 -1.88
N ALA A 87 6.36 18.32 -3.11
CA ALA A 87 6.75 19.64 -3.58
C ALA A 87 5.97 20.76 -2.87
N GLU A 88 4.70 20.55 -2.54
CA GLU A 88 3.83 21.52 -1.89
C GLU A 88 4.32 21.96 -0.48
N VAL A 89 5.06 21.11 0.23
CA VAL A 89 5.58 21.47 1.57
C VAL A 89 6.87 22.27 1.51
N LEU A 90 7.64 22.21 0.41
CA LEU A 90 8.95 22.86 0.31
C LEU A 90 8.88 24.39 0.50
N PRO A 91 7.92 25.14 -0.10
CA PRO A 91 7.81 26.57 0.13
C PRO A 91 7.47 26.94 1.58
N ARG A 92 6.74 26.08 2.29
CA ARG A 92 6.41 26.30 3.72
C ARG A 92 7.66 26.17 4.58
N ILE A 93 8.44 25.11 4.34
CA ILE A 93 9.73 24.91 5.03
C ILE A 93 10.67 26.09 4.73
N LYS A 94 10.76 26.51 3.47
CA LYS A 94 11.54 27.69 3.08
C LYS A 94 11.09 28.94 3.84
N ARG A 95 9.79 29.22 3.88
CA ARG A 95 9.25 30.37 4.62
C ARG A 95 9.60 30.31 6.11
N CYS A 96 9.46 29.16 6.76
CA CYS A 96 9.83 29.03 8.17
C CYS A 96 11.30 29.35 8.42
N LEU A 97 12.20 28.90 7.54
CA LEU A 97 13.62 29.20 7.63
C LEU A 97 13.93 30.67 7.37
N ASP A 98 13.29 31.27 6.36
CA ASP A 98 13.44 32.69 6.03
C ASP A 98 12.97 33.57 7.21
N GLU A 99 11.83 33.23 7.84
CA GLU A 99 11.32 33.94 9.02
C GLU A 99 12.26 33.81 10.22
N MET A 100 12.80 32.60 10.50
CA MET A 100 13.79 32.42 11.57
C MET A 100 15.03 33.29 11.35
N ALA A 101 15.53 33.37 10.12
CA ALA A 101 16.66 34.23 9.78
C ALA A 101 16.34 35.71 10.05
N ILE A 102 15.18 36.18 9.60
CA ILE A 102 14.71 37.56 9.85
C ILE A 102 14.61 37.85 11.36
N GLN A 103 14.04 36.93 12.15
CA GLN A 103 13.94 37.12 13.60
C GLN A 103 15.31 37.20 14.27
N THR A 104 16.29 36.42 13.81
CA THR A 104 17.66 36.50 14.34
C THR A 104 18.37 37.81 13.99
N GLU A 105 18.08 38.39 12.83
CA GLU A 105 18.61 39.71 12.44
C GLU A 105 18.00 40.87 13.26
N GLN A 106 16.80 40.68 13.80
CA GLN A 106 16.11 41.67 14.63
C GLN A 106 16.59 41.70 16.09
N LEU A 107 17.40 40.74 16.53
CA LEU A 107 17.94 40.70 17.89
C LEU A 107 18.87 41.90 18.14
N ASN A 108 18.49 42.76 19.10
CA ASN A 108 19.30 43.91 19.48
C ASN A 108 19.66 43.83 20.98
N PRO A 109 20.93 43.51 21.31
CA PRO A 109 21.37 43.36 22.69
C PRO A 109 21.15 44.60 23.56
N TYR A 110 21.29 45.80 22.98
CA TYR A 110 21.15 47.04 23.72
C TYR A 110 19.69 47.35 24.05
N SER A 111 18.77 47.05 23.13
CA SER A 111 17.33 47.19 23.37
C SER A 111 16.87 46.25 24.48
N ASP A 112 17.33 45.00 24.46
CA ASP A 112 16.99 44.00 25.48
C ASP A 112 17.55 44.39 26.85
N ALA A 113 18.81 44.86 26.89
CA ALA A 113 19.42 45.37 28.11
C ALA A 113 18.66 46.59 28.67
N GLN A 114 18.14 47.46 27.80
CA GLN A 114 17.37 48.62 28.21
C GLN A 114 16.05 48.22 28.88
N ILE A 115 15.36 47.19 28.39
CA ILE A 115 14.14 46.65 29.03
C ILE A 115 14.46 46.21 30.46
N VAL A 116 15.61 45.54 30.67
CA VAL A 116 16.04 45.13 32.01
C VAL A 116 16.29 46.35 32.90
N ILE A 117 17.00 47.37 32.39
CA ILE A 117 17.24 48.60 33.17
C ILE A 117 15.92 49.29 33.51
N ASP A 118 14.97 49.37 32.59
CA ASP A 118 13.69 50.04 32.84
C ASP A 118 12.81 49.30 33.84
N GLU A 119 12.86 47.98 33.85
CA GLU A 119 12.12 47.15 34.82
C GLU A 119 12.73 47.20 36.22
N TYR A 120 14.07 47.25 36.32
CA TYR A 120 14.79 47.08 37.59
C TYR A 120 15.49 48.33 38.12
N LYS A 121 15.44 49.47 37.42
CA LYS A 121 15.97 50.72 37.97
C LYS A 121 15.22 51.04 39.26
N SER A 122 15.97 51.14 40.35
CA SER A 122 15.41 51.34 41.69
C SER A 122 14.78 52.72 41.89
N GLY A 123 15.11 53.68 41.01
CA GLY A 123 14.73 55.08 41.16
C GLY A 123 15.44 55.79 42.33
N TYR A 124 16.40 55.13 42.99
CA TYR A 124 17.21 55.77 44.02
C TYR A 124 18.20 56.74 43.37
N ASP A 125 18.29 57.93 43.96
CA ASP A 125 19.35 58.86 43.63
C ASP A 125 20.70 58.26 44.00
N ILE A 126 21.71 58.62 43.21
CA ILE A 126 23.09 58.25 43.52
C ILE A 126 23.42 58.90 44.88
N PRO A 127 23.88 58.12 45.88
CA PRO A 127 24.22 58.68 47.20
C PRO A 127 25.18 59.85 47.07
N ILE A 128 24.85 60.95 47.74
CA ILE A 128 25.68 62.16 47.77
C ILE A 128 26.81 61.95 48.78
N ASP A 129 28.00 62.48 48.47
CA ASP A 129 29.14 62.47 49.38
C ASP A 129 28.75 62.99 50.77
N GLU A 130 29.12 62.23 51.81
CA GLU A 130 28.83 62.60 53.18
C GLU A 130 29.58 63.87 53.58
N LYS A 131 28.87 64.79 54.26
CA LYS A 131 29.50 65.99 54.80
C LYS A 131 30.30 65.64 56.04
N VAL A 132 31.51 66.18 56.15
CA VAL A 132 32.32 66.09 57.36
C VAL A 132 31.55 66.73 58.52
N VAL A 133 31.33 65.96 59.59
CA VAL A 133 30.69 66.43 60.83
C VAL A 133 31.78 66.98 61.75
N ASP A 134 31.77 68.28 61.99
CA ASP A 134 32.65 68.91 62.98
C ASP A 134 32.12 68.65 64.38
N LEU A 135 32.84 67.86 65.18
CA LEU A 135 32.44 67.44 66.54
C LEU A 135 32.59 68.53 67.61
N ASN A 136 32.98 69.75 67.24
CA ASN A 136 33.36 70.83 68.17
C ASN A 136 32.33 71.98 68.23
N THR A 137 31.12 71.79 67.71
CA THR A 137 30.03 72.78 67.79
C THR A 137 28.94 72.28 68.72
N ASP A 138 28.53 73.09 69.69
CA ASP A 138 27.54 72.77 70.74
C ASP A 138 26.10 72.55 70.23
N ASP A 139 25.85 72.57 68.93
CA ASP A 139 24.53 72.33 68.32
C ASP A 139 24.41 70.89 67.81
N LEU A 140 24.32 69.93 68.74
CA LEU A 140 23.84 68.59 68.45
C LEU A 140 22.29 68.58 68.55
N PRO A 141 21.53 68.22 67.51
CA PRO A 141 20.08 68.16 67.60
C PRO A 141 19.65 67.09 68.60
N SER A 142 18.94 67.49 69.65
CA SER A 142 18.52 66.71 70.81
C SER A 142 17.43 65.65 70.54
N THR A 143 17.31 65.16 69.30
CA THR A 143 16.25 64.23 68.87
C THR A 143 16.60 62.74 69.12
N ILE A 144 17.78 62.41 69.64
CA ILE A 144 18.21 61.00 69.78
C ILE A 144 17.84 60.36 71.13
N TYR A 145 17.27 61.10 72.10
CA TYR A 145 16.93 60.52 73.40
C TYR A 145 15.50 60.84 73.86
N SER A 146 14.51 60.23 73.20
CA SER A 146 13.22 59.97 73.83
C SER A 146 12.83 58.51 73.61
N GLY A 147 12.95 57.70 74.67
CA GLY A 147 12.42 56.35 74.69
C GLY A 147 10.89 56.36 74.63
N GLN A 148 10.35 55.91 73.50
CA GLN A 148 9.05 55.26 73.43
C GLN A 148 9.23 54.05 72.52
N ASP A 149 8.95 52.87 73.07
CA ASP A 149 8.90 51.60 72.35
C ASP A 149 8.01 51.74 71.12
N GLN A 150 8.62 51.75 69.93
CA GLN A 150 7.99 51.34 68.68
C GLN A 150 8.98 50.45 67.95
N PRO A 151 8.63 49.20 67.61
CA PRO A 151 9.53 48.36 66.85
C PRO A 151 9.47 48.83 65.39
N ILE A 152 10.37 49.74 65.01
CA ILE A 152 10.71 49.98 63.60
C ILE A 152 12.05 49.31 63.30
N TYR A 153 12.17 48.05 63.71
CA TYR A 153 13.09 47.11 63.06
C TYR A 153 12.22 46.21 62.20
N ASN A 154 12.06 46.59 60.92
CA ASN A 154 11.89 45.73 59.75
C ASN A 154 11.05 46.40 58.65
N GLU A 155 11.63 47.34 57.92
CA GLU A 155 11.23 47.54 56.51
C GLU A 155 12.42 47.52 55.53
N LEU A 156 13.66 47.44 56.01
CA LEU A 156 14.87 47.35 55.16
C LEU A 156 15.15 45.95 54.57
N TYR A 157 14.27 44.98 54.81
CA TYR A 157 14.29 43.67 54.15
C TYR A 157 12.90 43.27 53.64
N ARG A 158 12.10 44.21 53.13
CA ARG A 158 11.04 43.82 52.18
C ARG A 158 11.69 43.60 50.83
N SER A 159 12.43 42.49 50.76
CA SER A 159 12.81 41.82 49.54
C SER A 159 11.56 41.61 48.69
N ASN A 160 11.37 42.49 47.70
CA ASN A 160 10.68 42.11 46.46
C ASN A 160 11.65 41.26 45.62
N THR A 161 12.15 40.18 46.21
CA THR A 161 12.45 38.98 45.45
C THR A 161 11.09 38.44 45.01
N LEU A 162 10.77 38.67 43.74
CA LEU A 162 9.91 37.82 42.91
C LEU A 162 8.68 37.24 43.64
N ARG A 163 7.56 37.96 43.60
CA ARG A 163 6.26 37.29 43.72
C ARG A 163 6.00 36.54 42.41
N SER A 164 6.57 35.34 42.33
CA SER A 164 6.13 34.30 41.41
C SER A 164 4.65 34.03 41.65
N THR A 165 3.80 34.35 40.67
CA THR A 165 2.47 33.76 40.58
C THR A 165 2.60 32.36 40.00
N ASN A 166 3.06 31.41 40.82
CA ASN A 166 2.85 30.00 40.57
C ASN A 166 1.43 29.66 41.04
N SER A 167 0.48 29.68 40.11
CA SER A 167 -0.73 28.87 40.23
C SER A 167 -0.34 27.43 39.91
N ASP A 168 -0.27 26.59 40.93
CA ASP A 168 0.00 25.16 40.76
C ASP A 168 -1.33 24.42 40.59
N SER A 169 -1.56 23.87 39.39
CA SER A 169 -2.39 22.66 39.25
C SER A 169 -1.84 21.75 38.14
N SER A 170 -1.49 20.54 38.56
CA SER A 170 -1.37 19.27 37.83
C SER A 170 -0.14 18.98 36.93
N HIS A 171 0.78 18.23 37.56
CA HIS A 171 1.48 17.02 37.09
C HIS A 171 2.75 17.11 36.23
N PRO A 172 3.69 16.15 36.41
CA PRO A 172 5.12 16.39 36.29
C PRO A 172 5.79 15.69 35.10
N ASN A 173 7.07 16.03 34.94
CA ASN A 173 8.14 15.38 34.18
C ASN A 173 8.38 15.87 32.75
N GLY A 174 8.95 17.08 32.69
CA GLY A 174 10.13 17.30 31.86
C GLY A 174 11.40 16.87 32.61
N THR A 175 12.28 16.13 31.95
CA THR A 175 13.72 16.19 32.24
C THR A 175 14.40 16.68 30.98
N ALA A 176 14.78 17.97 31.00
CA ALA A 176 15.78 18.51 30.09
C ALA A 176 17.16 18.01 30.54
N THR A 177 17.92 17.44 29.61
CA THR A 177 19.37 17.28 29.75
C THR A 177 20.04 18.00 28.58
N ILE A 178 20.90 18.96 28.92
CA ILE A 178 21.84 19.59 28.02
C ILE A 178 23.12 18.75 28.06
N TYR A 179 23.54 18.20 26.91
CA TYR A 179 24.91 17.77 26.67
C TYR A 179 25.27 17.94 25.18
N ALA A 180 26.55 18.29 24.98
CA ALA A 180 27.24 18.62 23.73
C ALA A 180 27.20 17.50 22.65
N PRO A 181 27.62 17.78 21.39
CA PRO A 181 27.27 16.97 20.23
C PRO A 181 28.14 15.72 20.16
N SER A 182 27.51 14.56 20.32
CA SER A 182 28.14 13.27 20.03
C SER A 182 27.85 12.86 18.59
N SER A 183 28.92 12.82 17.81
CA SER A 183 29.02 12.24 16.48
C SER A 183 28.56 10.78 16.48
N HIS A 184 27.37 10.49 15.93
CA HIS A 184 27.05 9.17 15.42
C HIS A 184 26.06 9.28 14.25
N MET A 185 26.61 9.26 13.04
CA MET A 185 25.88 8.93 11.82
C MET A 185 25.32 7.51 11.96
N SER A 186 24.06 7.38 12.37
CA SER A 186 23.32 6.13 12.20
C SER A 186 22.87 6.05 10.75
N LYS A 187 23.53 5.16 10.00
CA LYS A 187 23.14 4.76 8.66
C LYS A 187 21.71 4.21 8.71
N ALA A 188 20.73 5.03 8.36
CA ALA A 188 19.44 4.54 7.89
C ALA A 188 19.70 3.79 6.58
N GLN A 189 19.98 2.50 6.70
CA GLN A 189 19.92 1.56 5.58
C GLN A 189 18.45 1.44 5.17
N THR A 190 17.97 2.40 4.37
CA THR A 190 16.85 2.15 3.50
C THR A 190 17.32 1.12 2.48
N LEU A 191 17.11 -0.16 2.78
CA LEU A 191 17.14 -1.24 1.79
C LEU A 191 15.98 -0.99 0.83
N ILE A 192 16.18 -0.05 -0.10
CA ILE A 192 15.46 -0.07 -1.37
C ILE A 192 16.02 -1.29 -2.09
N ARG A 193 15.40 -2.45 -1.84
CA ARG A 193 15.57 -3.62 -2.68
C ARG A 193 14.84 -3.32 -3.99
N THR A 194 15.45 -2.47 -4.82
CA THR A 194 15.14 -2.44 -6.24
C THR A 194 15.51 -3.83 -6.75
N SER A 195 14.49 -4.63 -7.04
CA SER A 195 14.67 -5.76 -7.94
C SER A 195 15.11 -5.16 -9.27
N ARG A 196 16.43 -5.07 -9.48
CA ARG A 196 17.02 -4.93 -10.81
C ARG A 196 16.48 -6.10 -11.63
N ILE A 197 15.47 -5.83 -12.45
CA ILE A 197 15.15 -6.70 -13.55
C ILE A 197 16.33 -6.56 -14.50
N ASN A 198 17.28 -7.50 -14.38
CA ASN A 198 18.32 -7.67 -15.38
C ASN A 198 17.61 -7.91 -16.72
N ALA A 199 17.59 -6.90 -17.57
CA ALA A 199 17.27 -7.02 -18.97
C ALA A 199 18.37 -7.86 -19.64
N LYS A 200 18.28 -9.19 -19.49
CA LYS A 200 18.98 -10.10 -20.40
C LYS A 200 18.27 -9.97 -21.74
N LYS A 201 18.92 -9.20 -22.62
CA LYS A 201 18.73 -9.21 -24.07
C LYS A 201 18.87 -10.67 -24.53
N ALA A 202 17.75 -11.35 -24.71
CA ALA A 202 17.67 -12.64 -25.35
C ALA A 202 16.88 -12.43 -26.65
N SER A 203 17.64 -12.16 -27.70
CA SER A 203 17.27 -12.46 -29.08
C SER A 203 16.78 -13.91 -29.14
N GLY A 204 15.53 -14.10 -29.56
CA GLY A 204 14.96 -15.44 -29.67
C GLY A 204 13.46 -15.34 -29.90
N ALA A 205 13.08 -15.15 -31.15
CA ALA A 205 11.71 -15.39 -31.60
C ALA A 205 11.25 -16.79 -31.20
N ALA A 206 9.96 -16.90 -30.91
CA ALA A 206 9.23 -18.11 -30.51
C ALA A 206 9.45 -18.57 -29.05
N SER A 207 8.47 -18.27 -28.18
CA SER A 207 7.91 -19.23 -27.19
C SER A 207 7.21 -18.53 -26.00
N THR A 208 6.26 -17.63 -26.24
CA THR A 208 5.38 -17.12 -25.16
C THR A 208 4.26 -18.12 -24.84
N ILE A 209 3.78 -18.86 -25.84
CA ILE A 209 2.64 -19.79 -25.70
C ILE A 209 2.98 -21.02 -24.82
N ARG A 210 4.22 -21.54 -24.87
CA ARG A 210 4.62 -22.71 -24.06
C ARG A 210 4.75 -22.46 -22.56
N LYS A 211 4.78 -21.21 -22.10
CA LYS A 211 4.86 -20.90 -20.66
C LYS A 211 3.48 -20.85 -19.98
N ILE A 212 2.40 -20.76 -20.75
CA ILE A 212 1.04 -20.59 -20.22
C ILE A 212 0.32 -21.95 -20.12
N PHE A 213 0.61 -22.90 -21.02
CA PHE A 213 -0.01 -24.24 -21.01
C PHE A 213 1.09 -25.31 -20.88
N GLY A 214 1.32 -25.78 -19.66
CA GLY A 214 2.41 -26.68 -19.30
C GLY A 214 2.40 -27.99 -20.08
N THR A 215 3.52 -28.30 -20.73
CA THR A 215 3.83 -29.62 -21.26
C THR A 215 4.38 -30.50 -20.15
N SER A 216 3.73 -31.63 -19.90
CA SER A 216 4.18 -32.71 -19.03
C SER A 216 5.47 -33.33 -19.58
N ALA A 217 6.62 -32.95 -19.03
CA ALA A 217 7.85 -33.71 -19.20
C ALA A 217 8.59 -33.72 -17.87
N GLN A 218 8.82 -34.92 -17.35
CA GLN A 218 9.53 -35.20 -16.11
C GLN A 218 10.82 -34.38 -16.01
N ARG A 219 10.93 -33.54 -14.97
CA ARG A 219 12.21 -33.05 -14.50
C ARG A 219 12.44 -33.56 -13.09
N LYS A 220 13.29 -34.57 -12.97
CA LYS A 220 14.00 -34.87 -11.72
C LYS A 220 15.03 -33.75 -11.53
N SER A 221 14.82 -32.90 -10.54
CA SER A 221 15.87 -32.04 -9.99
C SER A 221 15.76 -32.06 -8.47
N SER A 222 16.69 -32.77 -7.85
CA SER A 222 16.95 -32.78 -6.42
C SER A 222 17.48 -31.42 -5.98
N THR A 223 16.64 -30.60 -5.36
CA THR A 223 17.07 -29.58 -4.40
C THR A 223 15.92 -29.35 -3.43
N SER A 224 16.16 -29.70 -2.17
CA SER A 224 15.26 -29.50 -1.05
C SER A 224 15.06 -28.00 -0.80
N SER A 225 13.90 -27.48 -1.21
CA SER A 225 13.33 -26.28 -0.60
C SER A 225 11.90 -26.61 -0.22
N ASN A 226 11.64 -26.62 1.09
CA ASN A 226 10.31 -26.72 1.67
C ASN A 226 9.41 -25.60 1.13
N VAL A 227 8.71 -25.88 0.03
CA VAL A 227 7.49 -25.18 -0.36
C VAL A 227 6.43 -26.26 -0.36
N SER A 228 5.62 -26.28 0.69
CA SER A 228 4.36 -27.01 0.70
C SER A 228 3.66 -26.69 -0.61
N MET A 229 3.51 -27.70 -1.47
CA MET A 229 2.64 -27.60 -2.62
C MET A 229 1.26 -27.35 -2.04
N VAL A 230 0.84 -26.08 -2.02
CA VAL A 230 -0.54 -25.72 -1.75
C VAL A 230 -1.32 -26.49 -2.79
N LYS A 231 -1.93 -27.60 -2.37
CA LYS A 231 -3.00 -28.24 -3.14
C LYS A 231 -3.98 -27.12 -3.38
N ILE A 232 -3.97 -26.58 -4.60
CA ILE A 232 -5.04 -25.72 -5.06
C ILE A 232 -6.24 -26.66 -5.02
N ASN A 233 -7.00 -26.59 -3.92
CA ASN A 233 -8.29 -27.23 -3.79
C ASN A 233 -9.20 -26.50 -4.77
N ALA A 234 -9.06 -26.82 -6.05
CA ALA A 234 -9.92 -26.35 -7.09
C ALA A 234 -11.31 -26.89 -6.75
N PRO A 235 -12.27 -26.02 -6.40
CA PRO A 235 -13.59 -26.48 -5.99
C PRO A 235 -14.17 -27.33 -7.12
N PHE A 236 -14.76 -28.46 -6.74
CA PHE A 236 -15.37 -29.45 -7.64
C PHE A 236 -14.41 -30.32 -8.47
N SER A 237 -13.09 -30.24 -8.29
CA SER A 237 -12.14 -31.10 -9.04
C SER A 237 -12.31 -32.60 -8.78
N SER A 238 -12.95 -32.98 -7.68
CA SER A 238 -13.30 -34.35 -7.31
C SER A 238 -14.59 -34.88 -7.95
N LEU A 239 -15.37 -34.03 -8.64
CA LEU A 239 -16.67 -34.40 -9.19
C LEU A 239 -16.58 -34.81 -10.68
N PRO A 240 -17.43 -35.76 -11.13
CA PRO A 240 -17.58 -36.09 -12.55
C PRO A 240 -17.88 -34.86 -13.42
N PRO A 241 -17.46 -34.83 -14.72
CA PRO A 241 -17.57 -33.65 -15.59
C PRO A 241 -18.97 -33.01 -15.64
N ALA A 242 -20.03 -33.81 -15.71
CA ALA A 242 -21.41 -33.32 -15.75
C ALA A 242 -21.84 -32.64 -14.43
N GLN A 243 -21.37 -33.13 -13.29
CA GLN A 243 -21.65 -32.53 -11.98
C GLN A 243 -20.87 -31.24 -11.77
N ARG A 244 -19.61 -31.17 -12.24
CA ARG A 244 -18.82 -29.93 -12.27
C ARG A 244 -19.53 -28.84 -13.06
N LEU A 245 -20.02 -29.18 -14.25
CA LEU A 245 -20.72 -28.25 -15.12
C LEU A 245 -21.98 -27.68 -14.43
N ARG A 246 -22.79 -28.54 -13.78
CA ARG A 246 -23.95 -28.07 -12.99
C ARG A 246 -23.54 -27.14 -11.86
N LYS A 247 -22.48 -27.47 -11.12
CA LYS A 247 -22.01 -26.65 -9.98
C LYS A 247 -21.46 -25.30 -10.43
N PHE A 248 -20.75 -25.26 -11.54
CA PHE A 248 -20.29 -23.99 -12.12
C PHE A 248 -21.46 -23.15 -12.65
N GLN A 249 -22.45 -23.76 -13.29
CA GLN A 249 -23.67 -23.05 -13.72
C GLN A 249 -24.44 -22.46 -12.54
N GLU A 250 -24.58 -23.21 -11.44
CA GLU A 250 -25.19 -22.74 -10.19
C GLU A 250 -24.45 -21.54 -9.59
N GLN A 251 -23.11 -21.60 -9.53
CA GLN A 251 -22.30 -20.46 -9.06
C GLN A 251 -22.42 -19.23 -9.96
N ILE A 252 -22.43 -19.41 -11.28
CA ILE A 252 -22.62 -18.31 -12.23
C ILE A 252 -23.99 -17.65 -12.01
N LEU A 253 -25.05 -18.44 -11.82
CA LEU A 253 -26.39 -17.93 -11.54
C LEU A 253 -26.43 -17.14 -10.23
N ASN A 254 -25.81 -17.66 -9.17
CA ASN A 254 -25.75 -16.98 -7.88
C ASN A 254 -24.98 -15.64 -7.98
N CYS A 255 -23.84 -15.62 -8.67
CA CYS A 255 -23.09 -14.39 -8.92
C CYS A 255 -23.89 -13.36 -9.73
N LYS A 256 -24.67 -13.80 -10.73
CA LYS A 256 -25.56 -12.91 -11.49
C LYS A 256 -26.63 -12.28 -10.60
N ASN A 257 -27.26 -13.07 -9.74
CA ASN A 257 -28.29 -12.57 -8.81
C ASN A 257 -27.71 -11.56 -7.80
N GLU A 258 -26.52 -11.83 -7.25
CA GLU A 258 -25.85 -10.90 -6.34
C GLU A 258 -25.43 -9.59 -7.03
N LEU A 259 -25.01 -9.67 -8.29
CA LEU A 259 -24.70 -8.49 -9.10
C LEU A 259 -25.95 -7.63 -9.33
N GLU A 260 -27.09 -8.25 -9.68
CA GLU A 260 -28.36 -7.55 -9.87
C GLU A 260 -28.84 -6.87 -8.58
N LYS A 261 -28.75 -7.56 -7.43
CA LYS A 261 -29.07 -6.97 -6.12
C LYS A 261 -28.22 -5.74 -5.84
N LYS A 262 -26.90 -5.82 -6.04
CA LYS A 262 -25.99 -4.69 -5.85
C LYS A 262 -26.31 -3.54 -6.79
N GLN A 263 -26.70 -3.83 -8.03
CA GLN A 263 -27.08 -2.82 -9.01
C GLN A 263 -28.36 -2.09 -8.61
N LYS A 264 -29.41 -2.82 -8.20
CA LYS A 264 -30.66 -2.26 -7.67
C LYS A 264 -30.42 -1.40 -6.42
N ALA A 265 -29.57 -1.87 -5.50
CA ALA A 265 -29.19 -1.11 -4.31
C ALA A 265 -28.47 0.20 -4.69
N ARG A 266 -27.53 0.15 -5.64
CA ARG A 266 -26.82 1.33 -6.15
C ARG A 266 -27.77 2.34 -6.79
N GLU A 267 -28.73 1.86 -7.60
CA GLU A 267 -29.73 2.71 -8.24
C GLU A 267 -30.69 3.35 -7.24
N GLY A 268 -31.10 2.61 -6.20
CA GLY A 268 -31.89 3.16 -5.10
C GLY A 268 -31.15 4.26 -4.35
N LEU A 269 -29.87 4.02 -4.03
CA LEU A 269 -29.02 4.99 -3.32
C LEU A 269 -28.73 6.24 -4.17
N ALA A 270 -28.56 6.09 -5.49
CA ALA A 270 -28.42 7.21 -6.42
C ALA A 270 -29.69 8.08 -6.49
N LYS A 271 -30.88 7.46 -6.46
CA LYS A 271 -32.16 8.18 -6.45
C LYS A 271 -32.39 8.97 -5.16
N MET A 272 -31.99 8.43 -4.00
CA MET A 272 -32.10 9.14 -2.72
C MET A 272 -31.10 10.30 -2.56
N LYS A 273 -29.96 10.27 -3.27
CA LYS A 273 -28.96 11.35 -3.23
C LYS A 273 -29.35 12.57 -4.09
N LEU A 274 -30.41 12.43 -4.91
CA LEU A 274 -30.94 13.46 -5.80
C LEU A 274 -32.19 14.18 -5.23
N VAL A 275 -32.61 13.83 -4.02
CA VAL A 275 -33.66 14.52 -3.22
C VAL A 275 -32.99 15.31 -2.12
#